data_AF-A0A844KDK2-F1
#
_entry.id   AF-A0A844KDK2-F1
#
_cell.length_a   1.000
_cell.length_b   1.000
_cell.length_c   1.000
_cell.angle_alpha   90.00
_cell.angle_beta   90.00
_cell.angle_gamma   90.00
#
_symmetry.space_group_name_H-M   'P 1'
#
loop_
_entity.id
_entity.type
_entity.pdbx_description
1 polymer ?
#
loop_
_entity_poly.entity_id
_entity_poly.type
_entity_poly.pdbx_seq_one_letter_code
_entity_poly.pdbx_strand_id
1 'polypeptide(L)'
;MVKIDIENTRKAGGRMEEVKTIILKDVLPFVDPVARSHARRVLKDAEGYKELVIDFRGIEFMGRGFADEVFRVFQEEHPEIKITPLHASTSMLAMIRHLGGKQQ
;
A
#
# COMPACT_ATOMS: atom_id res chain seq x y z
N MET A 1 26.13 25.14 -9.32
CA MET A 1 25.74 23.77 -9.69
C MET A 1 24.55 23.36 -8.84
N VAL A 2 23.36 23.80 -9.23
CA VAL A 2 22.11 23.45 -8.56
C VAL A 2 21.54 22.27 -9.35
N LYS A 3 21.61 21.07 -8.79
CA LYS A 3 20.76 19.98 -9.27
C LYS A 3 19.36 20.33 -8.81
N ILE A 4 18.59 20.94 -9.70
CA ILE A 4 17.16 21.03 -9.53
C ILE A 4 16.67 19.60 -9.81
N ASP A 5 16.25 18.89 -8.78
CA ASP A 5 15.53 17.62 -8.94
C ASP A 5 14.19 17.93 -9.63
N ILE A 6 14.12 17.63 -10.93
CA ILE A 6 13.01 17.96 -11.83
C ILE A 6 11.75 17.10 -11.54
N GLU A 7 11.78 16.18 -10.57
CA GLU A 7 10.67 15.24 -10.33
C GLU A 7 9.63 15.69 -9.31
N ASN A 8 9.78 16.85 -8.63
CA ASN A 8 8.86 17.24 -7.54
C ASN A 8 7.79 18.30 -7.89
N THR A 9 7.38 18.45 -9.16
CA THR A 9 6.41 19.50 -9.56
C THR A 9 5.14 19.00 -10.26
N ARG A 10 4.80 17.70 -10.18
CA ARG A 10 3.66 17.15 -10.95
C ARG A 10 2.38 16.75 -10.19
N LYS A 11 2.15 17.18 -8.93
CA LYS A 11 0.82 16.96 -8.30
C LYS A 11 0.24 18.14 -7.50
N ALA A 12 0.64 19.38 -7.81
CA ALA A 12 -0.09 20.56 -7.35
C ALA A 12 -1.07 21.02 -8.46
N GLY A 13 -2.25 20.40 -8.54
CA GLY A 13 -3.34 20.86 -9.43
C GLY A 13 -4.03 19.81 -10.32
N GLY A 14 -3.70 18.52 -10.19
CA GLY A 14 -4.39 17.44 -10.92
C GLY A 14 -5.60 16.89 -10.14
N ARG A 15 -6.69 16.56 -10.84
CA ARG A 15 -7.80 15.76 -10.27
C ARG A 15 -7.23 14.59 -9.46
N MET A 16 -7.57 14.49 -8.18
CA MET A 16 -7.32 13.26 -7.42
C MET A 16 -8.09 12.14 -8.11
N GLU A 17 -7.41 11.08 -8.51
CA GLU A 17 -8.06 9.88 -9.04
C GLU A 17 -8.83 9.19 -7.90
N GLU A 18 -10.01 8.66 -8.19
CA GLU A 18 -10.87 8.10 -7.12
C GLU A 18 -10.29 6.81 -6.55
N VAL A 19 -9.86 5.87 -7.40
CA VAL A 19 -9.44 4.53 -6.97
C VAL A 19 -8.25 4.05 -7.79
N LYS A 20 -7.23 3.50 -7.13
CA LYS A 20 -6.14 2.75 -7.78
C LYS A 20 -6.10 1.33 -7.27
N THR A 21 -6.15 0.37 -8.19
CA THR A 21 -5.92 -1.04 -7.88
C THR A 21 -4.45 -1.39 -8.11
N ILE A 22 -3.81 -1.97 -7.09
CA ILE A 22 -2.44 -2.47 -7.17
C ILE A 22 -2.48 -3.99 -7.07
N ILE A 23 -2.16 -4.66 -8.17
CA ILE A 23 -2.06 -6.12 -8.23
C ILE A 23 -0.69 -6.53 -7.71
N LEU A 24 -0.64 -7.23 -6.58
CA LEU A 24 0.63 -7.55 -5.94
C LEU A 24 1.52 -8.43 -6.81
N LYS A 25 0.95 -9.31 -7.64
CA LYS A 25 1.74 -10.13 -8.57
C LYS A 25 2.35 -9.35 -9.74
N ASP A 26 1.81 -8.20 -10.10
CA ASP A 26 2.43 -7.34 -11.12
C ASP A 26 3.66 -6.64 -10.53
N VAL A 27 3.60 -6.29 -9.25
CA VAL A 27 4.70 -5.61 -8.55
C VAL A 27 5.73 -6.61 -8.00
N LEU A 28 5.30 -7.76 -7.51
CA LEU A 28 6.08 -8.81 -6.85
C LEU A 28 5.83 -10.17 -7.54
N PRO A 29 6.34 -10.36 -8.77
CA PRO A 29 5.98 -11.52 -9.59
C PRO A 29 6.46 -12.86 -9.00
N PHE A 30 7.59 -12.86 -8.29
CA PHE A 30 8.27 -14.10 -7.87
C PHE A 30 8.41 -14.25 -6.36
N VAL A 31 7.85 -13.33 -5.57
CA VAL A 31 8.01 -13.34 -4.10
C VAL A 31 6.72 -12.96 -3.42
N ASP A 32 6.53 -13.49 -2.22
CA ASP A 32 5.44 -13.08 -1.36
C ASP A 32 5.75 -11.76 -0.62
N PRO A 33 4.71 -10.98 -0.29
CA PRO A 33 4.82 -9.71 0.43
C PRO A 33 5.16 -9.93 1.90
N VAL A 34 6.45 -10.09 2.20
CA VAL A 34 6.93 -10.36 3.57
C VAL A 34 7.51 -9.12 4.26
N ALA A 35 8.39 -8.39 3.58
CA ALA A 35 9.20 -7.33 4.17
C ALA A 35 8.61 -5.93 3.96
N ARG A 36 8.99 -4.97 4.83
CA ARG A 36 8.63 -3.54 4.66
C ARG A 36 9.11 -2.96 3.32
N SER A 37 10.26 -3.41 2.82
CA SER A 37 10.77 -3.00 1.50
C SER A 37 9.85 -3.42 0.35
N HIS A 38 9.15 -4.56 0.47
CA HIS A 38 8.14 -4.97 -0.52
C HIS A 38 6.95 -4.00 -0.50
N ALA A 39 6.50 -3.59 0.69
CA ALA A 39 5.41 -2.62 0.85
C ALA A 39 5.77 -1.26 0.26
N ARG A 40 6.96 -0.71 0.57
CA ARG A 40 7.41 0.57 -0.01
C ARG A 40 7.50 0.53 -1.53
N ARG A 41 7.87 -0.62 -2.12
CA ARG A 41 7.86 -0.81 -3.57
C ARG A 41 6.44 -0.79 -4.15
N VAL A 42 5.50 -1.43 -3.47
CA VAL A 42 4.06 -1.43 -3.83
C VAL A 42 3.46 -0.03 -3.74
N LEU A 43 3.88 0.77 -2.76
CA LEU A 43 3.30 2.08 -2.45
C LEU A 43 4.01 3.28 -3.12
N LYS A 44 5.04 3.05 -3.94
CA LYS A 44 5.92 4.10 -4.48
C LYS A 44 5.20 5.28 -5.14
N ASP A 45 4.03 5.05 -5.74
CA ASP A 45 3.20 6.06 -6.41
C ASP A 45 1.74 6.00 -5.92
N ALA A 46 1.55 5.69 -4.64
CA ALA A 46 0.24 5.55 -4.02
C ALA A 46 -0.41 6.89 -3.66
N GLU A 47 0.36 7.97 -3.60
CA GLU A 47 -0.14 9.31 -3.28
C GLU A 47 -1.01 9.92 -4.40
N GLY A 48 -2.01 10.71 -3.99
CA GLY A 48 -2.93 11.42 -4.89
C GLY A 48 -4.16 10.62 -5.33
N TYR A 49 -4.39 9.45 -4.72
CA TYR A 49 -5.62 8.65 -4.85
C TYR A 49 -6.45 8.73 -3.58
N LYS A 50 -7.78 8.65 -3.69
CA LYS A 50 -8.66 8.58 -2.50
C LYS A 50 -8.76 7.17 -1.93
N GLU A 51 -8.66 6.16 -2.77
CA GLU A 51 -8.69 4.75 -2.36
C GLU A 51 -7.62 3.93 -3.09
N LEU A 52 -6.95 3.07 -2.33
CA LEU A 52 -6.05 2.03 -2.84
C LEU A 52 -6.68 0.67 -2.61
N VAL A 53 -6.87 -0.08 -3.68
CA VAL A 53 -7.29 -1.48 -3.62
C VAL A 53 -6.05 -2.34 -3.80
N ILE A 54 -5.63 -3.06 -2.75
CA ILE A 54 -4.48 -3.95 -2.79
C ILE A 54 -4.96 -5.36 -3.09
N ASP A 55 -4.64 -5.88 -4.27
CA ASP A 55 -5.13 -7.15 -4.75
C ASP A 55 -4.12 -8.28 -4.47
N PHE A 56 -4.54 -9.21 -3.62
CA PHE A 56 -3.79 -10.37 -3.13
C PHE A 56 -4.00 -11.63 -3.98
N ARG A 57 -4.59 -11.54 -5.18
CA ARG A 57 -4.71 -12.71 -6.08
C ARG A 57 -3.36 -13.40 -6.31
N GLY A 58 -3.35 -14.71 -6.05
CA GLY A 58 -2.17 -15.56 -6.20
C GLY A 58 -1.10 -15.38 -5.10
N ILE A 59 -1.39 -14.60 -4.06
CA ILE A 59 -0.51 -14.48 -2.89
C ILE A 59 -0.87 -15.58 -1.89
N GLU A 60 0.11 -16.39 -1.52
CA GLU A 60 -0.10 -17.49 -0.56
C GLU A 60 0.15 -17.03 0.87
N PHE A 61 1.18 -16.21 1.07
CA PHE A 61 1.58 -15.72 2.37
C PHE A 61 1.82 -14.21 2.39
N MET A 62 1.51 -13.56 3.51
CA MET A 62 1.85 -12.17 3.79
C MET A 62 2.57 -12.10 5.14
N GLY A 63 3.74 -11.47 5.15
CA GLY A 63 4.49 -11.25 6.37
C GLY A 63 4.02 -10.02 7.13
N ARG A 64 4.18 -10.05 8.46
CA ARG A 64 3.83 -8.94 9.34
C ARG A 64 4.55 -7.64 8.99
N GLY A 65 5.79 -7.71 8.49
CA GLY A 65 6.54 -6.52 8.09
C GLY A 65 5.87 -5.77 6.93
N PHE A 66 5.41 -6.48 5.90
CA PHE A 66 4.62 -5.89 4.83
C PHE A 66 3.29 -5.34 5.35
N ALA A 67 2.55 -6.14 6.11
CA ALA A 67 1.23 -5.75 6.60
C ALA A 67 1.28 -4.50 7.49
N ASP A 68 2.26 -4.42 8.40
CA ASP A 68 2.49 -3.28 9.27
C ASP A 68 2.81 -2.00 8.48
N GLU A 69 3.64 -2.11 7.44
CA GLU A 69 3.97 -0.96 6.60
C GLU A 69 2.74 -0.44 5.83
N VAL A 70 1.95 -1.33 5.21
CA VAL A 70 0.81 -0.94 4.37
C VAL A 70 -0.37 -0.46 5.21
N PHE A 71 -0.81 -1.28 6.17
CA PHE A 71 -2.11 -1.08 6.82
C PHE A 71 -2.02 -0.30 8.14
N ARG A 72 -0.80 -0.03 8.65
CA ARG A 72 -0.60 0.82 9.82
C ARG A 72 0.24 2.04 9.48
N VAL A 73 1.51 1.87 9.10
CA VAL A 73 2.42 3.01 8.90
C VAL A 73 1.93 3.93 7.79
N PHE A 74 1.75 3.42 6.57
CA PHE A 74 1.30 4.21 5.44
C PHE A 74 -0.11 4.78 5.66
N GLN A 75 -1.02 4.01 6.27
CA GLN A 75 -2.37 4.48 6.61
C GLN A 75 -2.38 5.59 7.67
N GLU A 76 -1.46 5.57 8.64
CA GLU A 76 -1.26 6.62 9.64
C GLU A 76 -0.65 7.88 9.03
N GLU A 77 0.26 7.72 8.05
CA GLU A 77 0.89 8.83 7.31
C GLU A 77 -0.06 9.48 6.29
N HIS A 78 -0.98 8.70 5.71
CA HIS A 78 -1.95 9.14 4.70
C HIS A 78 -3.40 8.82 5.12
N PRO A 79 -3.93 9.46 6.18
CA PRO A 79 -5.26 9.17 6.70
C PRO A 79 -6.41 9.47 5.73
N GLU A 80 -6.16 10.32 4.71
CA GLU A 80 -7.11 10.64 3.64
C GLU A 80 -7.28 9.52 2.59
N ILE A 81 -6.35 8.57 2.55
CA ILE A 81 -6.35 7.45 1.60
C ILE A 81 -6.96 6.24 2.30
N LYS A 82 -8.05 5.70 1.75
CA LYS A 82 -8.61 4.44 2.20
C LYS A 82 -7.85 3.27 1.58
N ILE A 83 -7.42 2.30 2.38
CA ILE A 83 -6.79 1.06 1.87
C ILE A 83 -7.74 -0.12 2.02
N THR A 84 -8.07 -0.77 0.89
CA THR A 84 -8.98 -1.92 0.84
C THR A 84 -8.22 -3.17 0.36
N PRO A 85 -8.08 -4.23 1.18
CA PRO A 85 -7.54 -5.51 0.71
C PRO A 85 -8.58 -6.25 -0.15
N LEU A 86 -8.19 -6.66 -1.35
CA LEU A 86 -9.00 -7.47 -2.26
C LEU A 86 -8.38 -8.86 -2.44
N HIS A 87 -9.20 -9.91 -2.48
CA HIS A 87 -8.77 -11.32 -2.57
C HIS A 87 -7.79 -11.79 -1.48
N ALA A 88 -7.67 -11.06 -0.37
CA ALA A 88 -6.87 -11.49 0.78
C ALA A 88 -7.49 -12.72 1.43
N SER A 89 -6.65 -13.68 1.82
CA SER A 89 -7.11 -14.87 2.54
C SER A 89 -7.57 -14.53 3.96
N THR A 90 -8.31 -15.44 4.59
CA THR A 90 -8.78 -15.28 5.98
C THR A 90 -7.65 -15.00 6.96
N SER A 91 -6.49 -15.65 6.79
CA SER A 91 -5.31 -15.43 7.66
C SER A 91 -4.70 -14.04 7.47
N MET A 92 -4.67 -13.54 6.23
CA MET A 92 -4.21 -12.17 5.93
C MET A 92 -5.16 -11.12 6.51
N LEU A 93 -6.47 -11.29 6.33
CA LEU A 93 -7.47 -10.39 6.90
C LEU A 93 -7.42 -10.38 8.43
N ALA A 94 -7.19 -11.54 9.05
CA ALA A 94 -6.98 -11.63 10.49
C ALA A 94 -5.73 -10.86 10.94
N MET A 95 -4.62 -10.95 10.19
CA MET A 95 -3.41 -10.17 10.46
C MET A 95 -3.67 -8.67 10.37
N ILE A 96 -4.34 -8.20 9.31
CA ILE A 96 -4.68 -6.78 9.10
C ILE A 96 -5.51 -6.26 10.27
N ARG A 97 -6.55 -7.00 10.68
CA ARG A 97 -7.41 -6.63 11.80
C ARG A 97 -6.65 -6.47 13.11
N HIS A 98 -5.63 -7.30 13.36
CA HIS A 98 -4.80 -7.19 14.58
C HIS A 98 -3.90 -5.95 14.58
N LEU A 99 -3.56 -5.39 13.40
CA LEU A 99 -2.73 -4.18 13.31
C LEU A 99 -3.53 -2.91 13.62
N GLY A 100 -4.83 -2.89 13.31
CA GLY A 100 -5.75 -1.77 13.58
C GLY A 100 -6.28 -1.68 15.02
N GLY A 101 -5.87 -2.59 15.90
CA GLY A 101 -6.30 -2.62 17.29
C GLY A 101 -5.57 -1.60 18.16
N LYS A 102 -5.88 -0.30 18.03
CA LYS A 102 -5.85 0.57 19.21
C LYS A 102 -7.00 0.09 20.10
N GLN A 103 -6.68 -0.73 21.11
CA GLN A 103 -7.58 -0.99 22.22
C GLN A 103 -7.97 0.38 22.80
N GLN A 104 -9.25 0.73 22.69
CA GLN A 104 -9.87 1.79 23.46
C GLN A 104 -10.28 1.21 24.81
#